data_AF-A0AAD5YYQ7-F1
#
_entry.id   AF-A0AAD5YYQ7-F1
#
_cell.length_a   1.000
_cell.length_b   1.000
_cell.length_c   1.000
_cell.angle_alpha   90.00
_cell.angle_beta   90.00
_cell.angle_gamma   90.00
#
_symmetry.space_group_name_H-M   'P 1'
#
loop_
_entity.id
_entity.type
_entity.pdbx_description
1 polymer ?
#
loop_
_entity_poly.entity_id
_entity_poly.type
_entity_poly.pdbx_seq_one_letter_code
_entity_poly.pdbx_strand_id
1 'polypeptide(L)'
;MTRTSTTSVRTFAPSFSQESLFLTKNYSSNTPGDQQPQESENANEQHPEELPWIDMLESAAKADWLRSTPTDHHDRLKRAYSLLFHIILYLGRPLTKDVQEAEAATQQFLLAFNSAPVTPESEIGRARYAIGLLTKTITNDISTIPDGTPIRTQHPQVFAIADALVPLCEVHLDGVVQEVAPTSGEVVDEGKWQDFWTKAQQVVLALGEELDREGYGISEELMKEAKAEQERKDREAAGPGGGETK
;
A
#
# COMPACT_ATOMS: atom_id res chain seq x y z
N MET A 1 -33.67 -21.51 -42.42
CA MET A 1 -32.21 -21.48 -42.12
C MET A 1 -32.00 -20.41 -41.07
N THR A 2 -31.87 -20.81 -39.80
CA THR A 2 -31.83 -19.89 -38.66
C THR A 2 -30.55 -20.19 -37.89
N ARG A 3 -29.58 -19.28 -37.91
CA ARG A 3 -28.32 -19.41 -37.17
C ARG A 3 -28.49 -18.77 -35.80
N THR A 4 -28.46 -19.59 -34.76
CA THR A 4 -28.28 -19.15 -33.37
C THR A 4 -26.79 -19.11 -33.07
N SER A 5 -26.26 -17.92 -32.80
CA SER A 5 -24.87 -17.74 -32.33
C SER A 5 -24.87 -17.81 -30.80
N THR A 6 -24.27 -18.87 -30.27
CA THR A 6 -24.05 -19.07 -28.84
C THR A 6 -22.72 -18.41 -28.46
N THR A 7 -22.76 -17.28 -27.77
CA THR A 7 -21.57 -16.61 -27.22
C THR A 7 -21.14 -17.34 -25.94
N SER A 8 -19.98 -17.98 -25.99
CA SER A 8 -19.37 -18.66 -24.84
C SER A 8 -18.61 -17.64 -24.00
N VAL A 9 -19.09 -17.37 -22.78
CA VAL A 9 -18.39 -16.53 -21.79
C VAL A 9 -17.27 -17.38 -21.17
N ARG A 10 -16.01 -17.05 -21.49
CA ARG A 10 -14.84 -17.63 -20.83
C ARG A 10 -14.71 -17.03 -19.43
N THR A 11 -15.05 -17.80 -18.42
CA THR A 11 -14.67 -17.52 -17.03
C THR A 11 -13.16 -17.72 -16.89
N PHE A 12 -12.40 -16.63 -16.80
CA PHE A 12 -11.00 -16.66 -16.39
C PHE A 12 -10.96 -16.73 -14.87
N ALA A 13 -10.57 -17.87 -14.32
CA ALA A 13 -10.12 -17.99 -12.95
C ALA A 13 -8.59 -17.92 -12.96
N PRO A 14 -7.96 -16.82 -12.50
CA PRO A 14 -6.54 -16.87 -12.19
C PRO A 14 -6.34 -17.70 -10.93
N SER A 15 -5.61 -18.80 -11.05
CA SER A 15 -5.03 -19.53 -9.94
C SER A 15 -3.93 -18.66 -9.33
N PHE A 16 -4.26 -17.91 -8.28
CA PHE A 16 -3.33 -17.04 -7.58
C PHE A 16 -2.81 -17.77 -6.33
N SER A 17 -1.51 -18.07 -6.32
CA SER A 17 -0.82 -18.53 -5.11
C SER A 17 -0.53 -17.32 -4.22
N GLN A 18 -0.83 -17.42 -2.91
CA GLN A 18 -0.53 -16.42 -1.88
C GLN A 18 0.96 -16.03 -1.75
N GLU A 19 1.84 -16.56 -2.60
CA GLU A 19 3.26 -16.30 -2.58
C GLU A 19 3.66 -14.88 -3.06
N SER A 20 2.78 -14.11 -3.72
CA SER A 20 3.15 -12.76 -4.19
C SER A 20 3.21 -11.70 -3.09
N LEU A 21 2.67 -11.99 -1.88
CA LEU A 21 2.78 -11.09 -0.72
C LEU A 21 4.19 -11.07 -0.09
N PHE A 22 5.13 -11.89 -0.56
CA PHE A 22 6.48 -12.02 0.02
C PHE A 22 7.54 -11.06 -0.56
N LEU A 23 7.16 -10.01 -1.30
CA LEU A 23 8.11 -9.05 -1.89
C LEU A 23 8.90 -8.22 -0.86
N THR A 24 8.65 -8.36 0.44
CA THR A 24 9.46 -7.78 1.52
C THR A 24 10.64 -8.65 2.00
N LYS A 25 10.79 -9.90 1.50
CA LYS A 25 11.84 -10.83 1.99
C LYS A 25 13.30 -10.43 1.72
N ASN A 26 13.58 -9.41 0.90
CA ASN A 26 14.95 -9.10 0.48
C ASN A 26 15.60 -7.86 1.14
N TYR A 27 15.02 -7.28 2.19
CA TYR A 27 15.67 -6.18 2.94
C TYR A 27 16.59 -6.64 4.08
N SER A 28 16.85 -7.94 4.24
CA SER A 28 17.84 -8.43 5.20
C SER A 28 19.19 -8.61 4.51
N SER A 29 20.06 -7.60 4.65
CA SER A 29 21.46 -7.65 4.24
C SER A 29 22.18 -8.84 4.88
N ASN A 30 22.44 -9.88 4.08
CA ASN A 30 23.42 -10.92 4.39
C ASN A 30 24.81 -10.46 3.91
N THR A 31 25.71 -10.19 4.85
CA THR A 31 27.17 -10.25 4.61
C THR A 31 27.71 -11.55 5.20
N PRO A 32 28.48 -12.37 4.44
CA PRO A 32 29.11 -13.56 4.98
C PRO A 32 30.49 -13.24 5.57
N GLY A 33 30.78 -13.75 6.77
CA GLY A 33 32.11 -13.68 7.37
C GLY A 33 32.18 -14.34 8.75
N ASP A 34 32.86 -15.48 8.83
CA ASP A 34 33.12 -16.29 10.02
C ASP A 34 34.05 -15.63 11.06
N GLN A 35 33.93 -16.12 12.32
CA GLN A 35 34.85 -16.11 13.49
C GLN A 35 34.59 -15.15 14.69
N GLN A 36 33.84 -15.69 15.68
CA GLN A 36 34.06 -15.84 17.15
C GLN A 36 34.93 -14.85 17.99
N PRO A 37 34.78 -14.83 19.35
CA PRO A 37 34.08 -13.80 20.12
C PRO A 37 35.03 -12.91 20.97
N GLN A 38 34.69 -11.63 21.14
CA GLN A 38 35.22 -10.83 22.25
C GLN A 38 34.09 -10.06 22.94
N GLU A 39 33.98 -10.29 24.25
CA GLU A 39 33.23 -9.47 25.19
C GLU A 39 33.68 -8.01 25.07
N SER A 40 32.72 -7.14 24.78
CA SER A 40 32.84 -5.70 24.99
C SER A 40 31.46 -5.20 25.37
N GLU A 41 31.22 -5.12 26.68
CA GLU A 41 30.16 -4.33 27.26
C GLU A 41 30.26 -2.88 26.77
N ASN A 42 29.11 -2.25 26.56
CA ASN A 42 28.86 -0.90 26.05
C ASN A 42 28.87 -0.72 24.53
N ALA A 43 27.81 -1.23 23.90
CA ALA A 43 27.20 -0.52 22.79
C ALA A 43 25.72 -0.33 23.14
N ASN A 44 25.32 0.94 23.23
CA ASN A 44 23.94 1.38 23.27
C ASN A 44 23.21 0.74 22.08
N GLU A 45 22.50 -0.37 22.32
CA GLU A 45 21.63 -1.01 21.34
C GLU A 45 20.50 -0.02 21.04
N GLN A 46 20.77 0.91 20.11
CA GLN A 46 19.73 1.64 19.41
C GLN A 46 18.97 0.60 18.61
N HIS A 47 17.94 0.02 19.23
CA HIS A 47 16.92 -0.73 18.52
C HIS A 47 16.47 0.14 17.35
N PRO A 48 16.42 -0.41 16.11
CA PRO A 48 15.79 0.30 15.01
C PRO A 48 14.40 0.72 15.47
N GLU A 49 14.12 2.02 15.45
CA GLU A 49 12.81 2.55 15.82
C GLU A 49 11.75 1.80 15.00
N GLU A 50 10.79 1.18 15.70
CA GLU A 50 9.69 0.50 15.03
C GLU A 50 8.95 1.54 14.18
N LEU A 51 8.95 1.34 12.87
CA LEU A 51 8.34 2.28 11.94
C LEU A 51 6.87 2.51 12.31
N PRO A 52 6.39 3.77 12.36
CA PRO A 52 5.02 4.06 12.73
C PRO A 52 4.08 3.78 11.54
N TRP A 53 3.88 2.50 11.22
CA TRP A 53 3.19 2.02 10.01
C TRP A 53 1.79 2.63 9.83
N ILE A 54 1.03 2.72 10.91
CA ILE A 54 -0.32 3.31 10.86
C ILE A 54 -0.26 4.82 10.59
N ASP A 55 0.71 5.54 11.17
CA ASP A 55 0.83 6.98 11.00
C ASP A 55 1.26 7.33 9.58
N MET A 56 2.10 6.48 8.94
CA MET A 56 2.43 6.62 7.51
C MET A 56 1.18 6.49 6.63
N LEU A 57 0.37 5.45 6.88
CA LEU A 57 -0.86 5.20 6.12
C LEU A 57 -1.88 6.34 6.31
N GLU A 58 -2.07 6.80 7.54
CA GLU A 58 -2.98 7.90 7.85
C GLU A 58 -2.48 9.24 7.31
N SER A 59 -1.17 9.50 7.37
CA SER A 59 -0.56 10.70 6.81
C SER A 59 -0.82 10.77 5.30
N ALA A 60 -0.62 9.65 4.60
CA ALA A 60 -0.97 9.56 3.17
C ALA A 60 -2.45 9.84 2.94
N ALA A 61 -3.36 9.20 3.69
CA ALA A 61 -4.80 9.36 3.54
C ALA A 61 -5.34 10.76 3.92
N LYS A 62 -4.61 11.49 4.77
CA LYS A 62 -4.97 12.84 5.23
C LYS A 62 -4.27 13.94 4.43
N ALA A 63 -3.39 13.58 3.48
CA ALA A 63 -2.58 14.57 2.80
C ALA A 63 -3.42 15.54 1.94
N ASP A 64 -3.12 16.84 2.05
CA ASP A 64 -3.89 17.88 1.36
C ASP A 64 -3.85 17.76 -0.17
N TRP A 65 -2.77 17.21 -0.71
CA TRP A 65 -2.61 17.01 -2.15
C TRP A 65 -3.56 15.95 -2.72
N LEU A 66 -4.23 15.13 -1.89
CA LEU A 66 -5.28 14.22 -2.34
C LEU A 66 -6.55 14.95 -2.78
N ARG A 67 -6.78 16.18 -2.30
CA ARG A 67 -7.99 16.97 -2.61
C ARG A 67 -8.07 17.39 -4.09
N SER A 68 -6.94 17.39 -4.79
CA SER A 68 -6.85 17.73 -6.21
C SER A 68 -6.38 16.52 -7.02
N THR A 69 -6.99 16.28 -8.17
CA THR A 69 -6.51 15.29 -9.13
C THR A 69 -5.42 15.92 -10.03
N PRO A 70 -4.24 15.28 -10.20
CA PRO A 70 -3.20 15.75 -11.09
C PRO A 70 -3.73 15.98 -12.51
N THR A 71 -3.26 17.02 -13.18
CA THR A 71 -3.69 17.29 -14.56
C THR A 71 -3.08 16.30 -15.56
N ASP A 72 -1.84 15.89 -15.33
CA ASP A 72 -1.15 14.90 -16.15
C ASP A 72 -1.61 13.47 -15.84
N HIS A 73 -1.90 12.68 -16.87
CA HIS A 73 -2.42 11.33 -16.70
C HIS A 73 -1.38 10.33 -16.19
N HIS A 74 -0.10 10.48 -16.56
CA HIS A 74 0.95 9.61 -16.03
C HIS A 74 1.16 9.89 -14.54
N ASP A 75 1.11 11.15 -14.14
CA ASP A 75 1.23 11.51 -12.72
C ASP A 75 0.06 10.98 -11.88
N ARG A 76 -1.16 10.87 -12.45
CA ARG A 76 -2.27 10.15 -11.79
C ARG A 76 -1.93 8.67 -11.56
N LEU A 77 -1.36 7.98 -12.56
CA LEU A 77 -0.99 6.56 -12.43
C LEU A 77 0.18 6.36 -11.44
N LYS A 78 1.20 7.23 -11.44
CA LYS A 78 2.29 7.21 -10.44
C LYS A 78 1.76 7.44 -9.03
N ARG A 79 0.82 8.38 -8.88
CA ARG A 79 0.18 8.67 -7.61
C ARG A 79 -0.64 7.47 -7.13
N ALA A 80 -1.44 6.89 -8.01
CA ALA A 80 -2.19 5.66 -7.72
C ALA A 80 -1.26 4.53 -7.24
N TYR A 81 -0.15 4.29 -7.93
CA TYR A 81 0.85 3.31 -7.50
C TYR A 81 1.41 3.64 -6.10
N SER A 82 1.81 4.89 -5.89
CA SER A 82 2.36 5.32 -4.59
C SER A 82 1.37 5.09 -3.45
N LEU A 83 0.08 5.36 -3.66
CA LEU A 83 -0.96 5.11 -2.67
C LEU A 83 -1.19 3.61 -2.43
N LEU A 84 -1.20 2.80 -3.49
CA LEU A 84 -1.28 1.34 -3.38
C LEU A 84 -0.10 0.77 -2.60
N PHE A 85 1.09 1.31 -2.83
CA PHE A 85 2.30 0.91 -2.12
C PHE A 85 2.17 1.14 -0.61
N HIS A 86 1.59 2.27 -0.15
CA HIS A 86 1.31 2.50 1.27
C HIS A 86 0.35 1.46 1.86
N ILE A 87 -0.69 1.07 1.11
CA ILE A 87 -1.63 0.02 1.52
C ILE A 87 -0.89 -1.31 1.67
N ILE A 88 -0.11 -1.70 0.66
CA ILE A 88 0.63 -2.98 0.63
C ILE A 88 1.67 -3.02 1.76
N LEU A 89 2.41 -1.93 1.97
CA LEU A 89 3.39 -1.83 3.07
C LEU A 89 2.73 -2.02 4.43
N TYR A 90 1.59 -1.36 4.68
CA TYR A 90 0.90 -1.52 5.95
C TYR A 90 0.39 -2.96 6.16
N LEU A 91 -0.18 -3.58 5.13
CA LEU A 91 -0.70 -4.95 5.20
C LEU A 91 0.41 -5.99 5.35
N GLY A 92 1.57 -5.75 4.74
CA GLY A 92 2.75 -6.62 4.80
C GLY A 92 3.75 -6.27 5.90
N ARG A 93 3.37 -5.39 6.85
CA ARG A 93 4.29 -4.95 7.92
C ARG A 93 4.72 -6.11 8.81
N PRO A 94 5.95 -6.08 9.36
CA PRO A 94 6.37 -7.03 10.38
C PRO A 94 5.50 -6.89 11.63
N LEU A 95 4.92 -8.00 12.10
CA LEU A 95 4.08 -8.04 13.32
C LEU A 95 4.80 -8.68 14.51
N THR A 96 5.88 -9.40 14.25
CA THR A 96 6.73 -10.03 15.26
C THR A 96 8.18 -10.03 14.76
N LYS A 97 9.12 -10.03 15.71
CA LYS A 97 10.56 -10.15 15.43
C LYS A 97 10.97 -11.61 15.21
N ASP A 98 10.12 -12.56 15.61
CA ASP A 98 10.36 -13.99 15.40
C ASP A 98 9.96 -14.41 13.98
N VAL A 99 10.96 -14.79 13.18
CA VAL A 99 10.79 -15.25 11.80
C VAL A 99 9.96 -16.53 11.73
N GLN A 100 9.99 -17.39 12.75
CA GLN A 100 9.22 -18.64 12.77
C GLN A 100 7.72 -18.37 12.98
N GLU A 101 7.38 -17.30 13.71
CA GLU A 101 5.99 -16.92 13.98
C GLU A 101 5.45 -15.87 12.99
N ALA A 102 6.33 -15.23 12.21
CA ALA A 102 5.97 -14.12 11.32
C ALA A 102 4.82 -14.44 10.36
N GLU A 103 4.83 -15.64 9.76
CA GLU A 103 3.77 -16.05 8.83
C GLU A 103 2.42 -16.21 9.54
N ALA A 104 2.39 -16.91 10.68
CA ALA A 104 1.17 -17.12 11.46
C ALA A 104 0.61 -15.80 11.99
N ALA A 105 1.46 -14.90 12.49
CA ALA A 105 1.08 -13.57 12.94
C ALA A 105 0.46 -12.74 11.79
N THR A 106 1.07 -12.80 10.60
CA THR A 106 0.56 -12.13 9.40
C THR A 106 -0.80 -12.66 8.99
N GLN A 107 -0.99 -13.98 8.95
CA GLN A 107 -2.27 -14.59 8.61
C GLN A 107 -3.37 -14.22 9.62
N GLN A 108 -3.07 -14.25 10.92
CA GLN A 108 -4.00 -13.84 11.97
C GLN A 108 -4.37 -12.36 11.84
N PHE A 109 -3.41 -11.49 11.58
CA PHE A 109 -3.66 -10.08 11.35
C PHE A 109 -4.54 -9.85 10.12
N LEU A 110 -4.25 -10.49 8.98
CA LEU A 110 -5.05 -10.32 7.76
C LEU A 110 -6.50 -10.82 7.94
N LEU A 111 -6.70 -11.91 8.70
CA LEU A 111 -8.03 -12.39 9.08
C LEU A 111 -8.77 -11.36 9.96
N ALA A 112 -8.10 -10.83 10.99
CA ALA A 112 -8.68 -9.81 11.85
C ALA A 112 -8.98 -8.52 11.07
N PHE A 113 -8.06 -8.11 10.20
CA PHE A 113 -8.22 -6.94 9.34
C PHE A 113 -9.42 -7.08 8.40
N ASN A 114 -9.69 -8.28 7.88
CA ASN A 114 -10.84 -8.53 7.02
C ASN A 114 -12.19 -8.46 7.75
N SER A 115 -12.31 -9.08 8.93
CA SER A 115 -13.64 -9.38 9.50
C SER A 115 -13.78 -9.19 11.00
N ALA A 116 -12.73 -8.83 11.75
CA ALA A 116 -12.88 -8.62 13.18
C ALA A 116 -13.80 -7.40 13.45
N PRO A 117 -14.68 -7.48 14.47
CA PRO A 117 -15.37 -6.33 14.98
C PRO A 117 -14.37 -5.36 15.63
N VAL A 118 -14.32 -4.11 15.19
CA VAL A 118 -13.35 -3.13 15.70
C VAL A 118 -13.98 -1.78 15.98
N THR A 119 -13.41 -1.02 16.92
CA THR A 119 -13.81 0.37 17.13
C THR A 119 -13.08 1.31 16.15
N PRO A 120 -13.66 2.46 15.81
CA PRO A 120 -13.03 3.47 14.95
C PRO A 120 -11.63 3.91 15.40
N GLU A 121 -11.37 3.91 16.70
CA GLU A 121 -10.11 4.37 17.31
C GLU A 121 -9.04 3.29 17.35
N SER A 122 -9.42 2.02 17.17
CA SER A 122 -8.45 0.92 17.10
C SER A 122 -7.55 1.06 15.88
N GLU A 123 -6.34 0.48 15.94
CA GLU A 123 -5.42 0.53 14.81
C GLU A 123 -6.04 -0.07 13.53
N ILE A 124 -6.72 -1.22 13.64
CA ILE A 124 -7.41 -1.85 12.51
C ILE A 124 -8.52 -0.93 11.98
N GLY A 125 -9.34 -0.35 12.87
CA GLY A 125 -10.42 0.56 12.46
C GLY A 125 -9.89 1.79 11.70
N ARG A 126 -8.85 2.43 12.24
CA ARG A 126 -8.13 3.54 11.61
C ARG A 126 -7.55 3.14 10.25
N ALA A 127 -6.91 1.98 10.16
CA ALA A 127 -6.32 1.48 8.92
C ALA A 127 -7.37 1.17 7.85
N ARG A 128 -8.49 0.55 8.21
CA ARG A 128 -9.62 0.29 7.28
C ARG A 128 -10.15 1.60 6.69
N TYR A 129 -10.37 2.60 7.53
CA TYR A 129 -10.81 3.92 7.09
C TYR A 129 -9.79 4.59 6.15
N ALA A 130 -8.51 4.59 6.52
CA ALA A 130 -7.44 5.14 5.68
C ALA A 130 -7.34 4.42 4.32
N ILE A 131 -7.37 3.08 4.32
CA ILE A 131 -7.35 2.27 3.08
C ILE A 131 -8.59 2.53 2.22
N GLY A 132 -9.76 2.73 2.83
CA GLY A 132 -10.97 3.14 2.12
C GLY A 132 -10.79 4.48 1.41
N LEU A 133 -10.27 5.51 2.09
CA LEU A 133 -9.96 6.81 1.48
C LEU A 133 -8.96 6.70 0.32
N LEU A 134 -7.88 5.95 0.54
CA LEU A 134 -6.85 5.76 -0.47
C LEU A 134 -7.41 5.03 -1.69
N THR A 135 -8.21 3.98 -1.49
CA THR A 135 -8.77 3.20 -2.59
C THR A 135 -9.79 4.01 -3.40
N LYS A 136 -10.62 4.84 -2.75
CA LYS A 136 -11.48 5.82 -3.46
C LYS A 136 -10.65 6.77 -4.31
N THR A 137 -9.56 7.29 -3.75
CA THR A 137 -8.69 8.25 -4.45
C THR A 137 -8.00 7.62 -5.65
N ILE A 138 -7.42 6.43 -5.47
CA ILE A 138 -6.81 5.61 -6.54
C ILE A 138 -7.83 5.38 -7.66
N THR A 139 -9.03 4.93 -7.31
CA THR A 139 -10.10 4.63 -8.26
C THR A 139 -10.50 5.89 -9.03
N ASN A 140 -10.70 7.02 -8.35
CA ASN A 140 -11.03 8.30 -8.97
C ASN A 140 -9.91 8.79 -9.91
N ASP A 141 -8.66 8.69 -9.50
CA ASP A 141 -7.52 9.13 -10.30
C ASP A 141 -7.42 8.39 -11.64
N ILE A 142 -7.64 7.09 -11.62
CA ILE A 142 -7.54 6.26 -12.83
C ILE A 142 -8.83 6.39 -13.67
N SER A 143 -10.01 6.25 -13.07
CA SER A 143 -11.29 6.21 -13.80
C SER A 143 -11.64 7.55 -14.47
N THR A 144 -11.17 8.68 -13.94
CA THR A 144 -11.41 10.01 -14.53
C THR A 144 -10.50 10.34 -15.71
N ILE A 145 -9.56 9.47 -16.09
CA ILE A 145 -8.77 9.64 -17.31
C ILE A 145 -9.67 9.38 -18.53
N PRO A 146 -9.82 10.32 -19.48
CA PRO A 146 -10.74 10.16 -20.60
C PRO A 146 -10.37 8.98 -21.53
N ASP A 147 -11.38 8.25 -22.02
CA ASP A 147 -11.19 7.05 -22.87
C ASP A 147 -10.43 7.32 -24.17
N GLY A 148 -10.50 8.54 -24.71
CA GLY A 148 -9.82 8.93 -25.95
C GLY A 148 -8.32 9.20 -25.81
N THR A 149 -7.75 9.01 -24.62
CA THR A 149 -6.35 9.33 -24.35
C THR A 149 -5.42 8.17 -24.76
N PRO A 150 -4.19 8.45 -25.24
CA PRO A 150 -3.24 7.40 -25.60
C PRO A 150 -2.96 6.41 -24.47
N ILE A 151 -2.90 6.90 -23.22
CA ILE A 151 -2.59 6.09 -22.04
C ILE A 151 -3.60 4.95 -21.80
N ARG A 152 -4.90 5.17 -22.11
CA ARG A 152 -5.95 4.13 -22.05
C ARG A 152 -5.69 3.00 -23.04
N THR A 153 -5.18 3.33 -24.23
CA THR A 153 -4.84 2.33 -25.25
C THR A 153 -3.51 1.63 -24.97
N GLN A 154 -2.58 2.30 -24.29
CA GLN A 154 -1.26 1.76 -23.94
C GLN A 154 -1.33 0.79 -22.76
N HIS A 155 -2.17 1.07 -21.76
CA HIS A 155 -2.26 0.27 -20.54
C HIS A 155 -3.68 -0.27 -20.29
N PRO A 156 -4.30 -0.99 -21.24
CA PRO A 156 -5.71 -1.37 -21.15
C PRO A 156 -6.04 -2.22 -19.91
N GLN A 157 -5.07 -3.01 -19.43
CA GLN A 157 -5.25 -3.87 -18.25
C GLN A 157 -5.34 -3.07 -16.95
N VAL A 158 -4.56 -2.00 -16.79
CA VAL A 158 -4.63 -1.09 -15.63
C VAL A 158 -6.04 -0.51 -15.51
N PHE A 159 -6.59 -0.02 -16.61
CA PHE A 159 -7.93 0.55 -16.63
C PHE A 159 -9.02 -0.50 -16.41
N ALA A 160 -8.91 -1.68 -17.01
CA ALA A 160 -9.87 -2.76 -16.78
C ALA A 160 -9.94 -3.19 -15.30
N ILE A 161 -8.80 -3.27 -14.62
CA ILE A 161 -8.74 -3.59 -13.18
C ILE A 161 -9.31 -2.43 -12.35
N ALA A 162 -8.94 -1.19 -12.66
CA ALA A 162 -9.46 -0.02 -11.95
C ALA A 162 -10.97 0.17 -12.12
N ASP A 163 -11.51 -0.09 -13.31
CA ASP A 163 -12.95 -0.03 -13.59
C ASP A 163 -13.74 -1.07 -12.75
N ALA A 164 -13.12 -2.20 -12.39
CA ALA A 164 -13.72 -3.17 -11.47
C ALA A 164 -13.79 -2.67 -10.02
N LEU A 165 -12.95 -1.70 -9.61
CA LEU A 165 -13.02 -1.07 -8.29
C LEU A 165 -14.13 -0.03 -8.17
N VAL A 166 -14.49 0.65 -9.27
CA VAL A 166 -15.51 1.71 -9.29
C VAL A 166 -16.80 1.30 -8.57
N PRO A 167 -17.50 0.21 -8.95
CA PRO A 167 -18.75 -0.17 -8.29
C PRO A 167 -18.54 -0.60 -6.83
N LEU A 168 -17.37 -1.14 -6.46
CA LEU A 168 -17.08 -1.53 -5.09
C LEU A 168 -16.93 -0.30 -4.19
N CYS A 169 -16.23 0.72 -4.68
CA CYS A 169 -16.06 2.00 -4.00
C CYS A 169 -17.39 2.75 -3.86
N GLU A 170 -18.20 2.79 -4.93
CA GLU A 170 -19.51 3.48 -4.91
C GLU A 170 -20.50 2.82 -3.94
N VAL A 171 -20.56 1.49 -3.89
CA VAL A 171 -21.54 0.76 -3.06
C VAL A 171 -21.12 0.72 -1.59
N HIS A 172 -19.83 0.54 -1.31
CA HIS A 172 -19.38 0.22 0.05
C HIS A 172 -18.62 1.35 0.74
N LEU A 173 -18.10 2.33 0.00
CA LEU A 173 -17.29 3.42 0.55
C LEU A 173 -17.93 4.81 0.36
N ASP A 174 -19.23 4.88 0.05
CA ASP A 174 -19.95 6.14 -0.17
C ASP A 174 -19.78 7.15 0.98
N GLY A 175 -19.91 6.69 2.23
CA GLY A 175 -19.76 7.51 3.45
C GLY A 175 -18.31 7.86 3.85
N VAL A 176 -17.30 7.34 3.15
CA VAL A 176 -15.89 7.63 3.49
C VAL A 176 -15.47 8.97 2.88
N VAL A 177 -15.32 9.99 3.71
CA VAL A 177 -14.96 11.36 3.28
C VAL A 177 -13.78 11.87 4.10
N GLN A 178 -12.79 12.46 3.44
CA GLN A 178 -11.61 13.04 4.10
C GLN A 178 -12.04 14.06 5.16
N GLU A 179 -11.33 14.12 6.29
CA GLU A 179 -11.56 15.02 7.44
C GLU A 179 -12.83 14.75 8.26
N VAL A 180 -13.70 13.82 7.84
CA VAL A 180 -14.84 13.37 8.65
C VAL A 180 -14.40 12.16 9.46
N ALA A 181 -14.27 12.34 10.78
CA ALA A 181 -13.96 11.22 11.66
C ALA A 181 -15.03 10.12 11.49
N PRO A 182 -14.62 8.85 11.28
CA PRO A 182 -15.58 7.77 11.09
C PRO A 182 -16.48 7.68 12.31
N THR A 183 -17.78 7.84 12.09
CA THR A 183 -18.76 7.43 13.10
C THR A 183 -18.82 5.91 13.12
N SER A 184 -19.20 5.30 14.24
CA SER A 184 -19.15 3.84 14.46
C SER A 184 -19.91 2.98 13.41
N GLY A 185 -20.64 3.58 12.46
CA GLY A 185 -21.36 2.89 11.38
C GLY A 185 -20.83 3.12 9.96
N GLU A 186 -19.73 3.86 9.75
CA GLU A 186 -19.18 4.14 8.42
C GLU A 186 -17.86 3.41 8.21
N VAL A 187 -17.85 2.39 7.36
CA VAL A 187 -16.68 1.62 6.84
C VAL A 187 -15.76 0.98 7.90
N VAL A 188 -15.95 1.29 9.18
CA VAL A 188 -15.15 0.76 10.27
C VAL A 188 -15.82 -0.45 10.94
N ASP A 189 -17.17 -0.53 10.99
CA ASP A 189 -17.87 -1.81 11.18
C ASP A 189 -19.40 -1.78 10.93
N GLU A 190 -20.02 -2.97 10.94
CA GLU A 190 -21.36 -3.40 10.47
C GLU A 190 -21.34 -4.14 9.11
N GLY A 191 -20.30 -4.92 8.83
CA GLY A 191 -20.25 -5.84 7.67
C GLY A 191 -19.91 -5.19 6.32
N LYS A 192 -20.13 -3.88 6.16
CA LYS A 192 -19.76 -3.13 4.94
C LYS A 192 -18.28 -3.25 4.59
N TRP A 193 -17.39 -3.19 5.58
CA TRP A 193 -15.96 -3.36 5.36
C TRP A 193 -15.63 -4.76 4.83
N GLN A 194 -16.13 -5.80 5.48
CA GLN A 194 -15.86 -7.17 5.08
C GLN A 194 -16.37 -7.45 3.67
N ASP A 195 -17.58 -6.97 3.35
CA ASP A 195 -18.19 -7.10 2.02
C ASP A 195 -17.38 -6.39 0.93
N PHE A 196 -16.85 -5.21 1.25
CA PHE A 196 -15.94 -4.48 0.39
C PHE A 196 -14.62 -5.22 0.22
N TRP A 197 -13.91 -5.46 1.31
CA TRP A 197 -12.53 -5.93 1.31
C TRP A 197 -12.39 -7.33 0.72
N THR A 198 -13.33 -8.23 1.00
CA THR A 198 -13.36 -9.58 0.41
C THR A 198 -13.36 -9.55 -1.12
N LYS A 199 -13.96 -8.53 -1.73
CA LYS A 199 -14.02 -8.35 -3.20
C LYS A 199 -12.87 -7.48 -3.71
N ALA A 200 -12.56 -6.40 -2.99
CA ALA A 200 -11.62 -5.38 -3.41
C ALA A 200 -10.16 -5.80 -3.24
N GLN A 201 -9.82 -6.61 -2.23
CA GLN A 201 -8.44 -6.95 -1.90
C GLN A 201 -7.65 -7.47 -3.11
N GLN A 202 -8.19 -8.46 -3.82
CA GLN A 202 -7.52 -9.05 -4.98
C GLN A 202 -7.37 -8.05 -6.13
N VAL A 203 -8.37 -7.18 -6.30
CA VAL A 203 -8.36 -6.16 -7.36
C VAL A 203 -7.34 -5.06 -7.05
N VAL A 204 -7.26 -4.63 -5.78
CA VAL A 204 -6.27 -3.66 -5.28
C VAL A 204 -4.84 -4.19 -5.46
N LEU A 205 -4.58 -5.45 -5.09
CA LEU A 205 -3.27 -6.07 -5.26
C LEU A 205 -2.92 -6.23 -6.75
N ALA A 206 -3.84 -6.73 -7.56
CA ALA A 206 -3.63 -6.87 -9.00
C ALA A 206 -3.36 -5.52 -9.68
N LEU A 207 -4.02 -4.44 -9.24
CA LEU A 207 -3.77 -3.10 -9.77
C LEU A 207 -2.37 -2.61 -9.43
N GLY A 208 -1.88 -2.86 -8.21
CA GLY A 208 -0.53 -2.53 -7.80
C GLY A 208 0.52 -3.26 -8.63
N GLU A 209 0.34 -4.58 -8.82
CA GLU A 209 1.22 -5.41 -9.66
C GLU A 209 1.22 -4.96 -11.12
N GLU A 210 0.06 -4.59 -11.67
CA GLU A 210 -0.04 -4.12 -13.06
C GLU A 210 0.63 -2.76 -13.24
N LEU A 211 0.41 -1.80 -12.33
CA LEU A 211 1.07 -0.50 -12.38
C LEU A 211 2.59 -0.60 -12.25
N ASP A 212 3.08 -1.48 -11.38
CA ASP A 212 4.52 -1.76 -11.28
C ASP A 212 5.09 -2.31 -12.58
N ARG A 213 4.42 -3.31 -13.16
CA ARG A 213 4.80 -3.93 -14.45
C ARG A 213 4.86 -2.92 -15.59
N GLU A 214 3.93 -1.97 -15.62
CA GLU A 214 3.87 -0.90 -16.62
C GLU A 214 4.86 0.24 -16.35
N GLY A 215 5.71 0.12 -15.33
CA GLY A 215 6.80 1.06 -15.04
C GLY A 215 6.37 2.29 -14.24
N TYR A 216 5.18 2.27 -13.62
CA TYR A 216 4.74 3.29 -12.66
C TYR A 216 5.23 3.02 -11.23
N GLY A 217 5.94 1.91 -11.04
CA GLY A 217 6.61 1.52 -9.81
C GLY A 217 7.58 2.57 -9.27
N ILE A 218 7.94 2.47 -7.98
CA ILE A 218 9.06 3.24 -7.44
C ILE A 218 10.33 2.64 -8.05
N SER A 219 10.99 3.40 -8.93
CA SER A 219 12.22 2.94 -9.56
C SER A 219 13.34 2.77 -8.54
N GLU A 220 14.24 1.83 -8.81
CA GLU A 220 15.42 1.57 -7.97
C GLU A 220 16.31 2.83 -7.88
N GLU A 221 16.34 3.64 -8.94
CA GLU A 221 17.03 4.92 -9.00
C GLU A 221 16.42 5.95 -8.05
N LEU A 222 15.09 6.07 -7.99
CA LEU A 222 14.39 6.97 -7.07
C LEU A 222 14.66 6.59 -5.61
N MET A 223 14.71 5.29 -5.29
CA MET A 223 15.09 4.84 -3.95
C MET A 223 16.55 5.15 -3.62
N LYS A 224 17.47 4.98 -4.58
CA LYS A 224 18.89 5.33 -4.38
C LYS A 224 19.08 6.83 -4.17
N GLU A 225 18.39 7.66 -4.94
CA GLU A 225 18.45 9.11 -4.83
C GLU A 225 17.85 9.61 -3.50
N ALA A 226 16.68 9.07 -3.10
CA ALA A 226 16.07 9.40 -1.81
C ALA A 226 16.98 9.00 -0.63
N LYS A 227 17.63 7.84 -0.71
CA LYS A 227 18.59 7.40 0.30
C LYS A 227 19.82 8.30 0.35
N ALA A 228 20.38 8.67 -0.80
CA ALA A 228 21.54 9.56 -0.87
C ALA A 228 21.22 10.96 -0.32
N GLU A 229 20.03 11.48 -0.59
CA GLU A 229 19.57 12.77 -0.07
C GLU A 229 19.34 12.73 1.45
N GLN A 230 18.78 11.63 1.97
CA GLN A 230 18.63 11.44 3.42
C GLN A 230 19.99 11.37 4.12
N GLU A 231 20.94 10.59 3.59
CA GLU A 231 22.31 10.52 4.11
C GLU A 231 23.02 11.88 4.09
N ARG A 232 22.74 12.72 3.10
CA ARG A 232 23.26 14.09 3.04
C ARG A 232 22.67 14.97 4.15
N LYS A 233 21.35 14.93 4.34
CA LYS A 233 20.66 15.67 5.41
C LYS A 233 21.13 15.24 6.80
N ASP A 234 21.33 13.95 7.02
CA ASP A 234 21.79 13.41 8.30
C ASP A 234 23.24 13.84 8.59
N ARG A 235 24.12 13.89 7.58
CA ARG A 235 25.50 14.41 7.71
C ARG A 235 25.55 15.92 7.99
N GLU A 236 24.67 16.69 7.35
CA GLU A 236 24.55 18.14 7.59
C GLU A 236 23.99 18.43 8.99
N ALA A 237 23.04 17.62 9.47
CA ALA A 237 22.50 17.71 10.83
C ALA A 237 23.52 17.31 11.92
N ALA A 238 24.47 16.42 11.59
CA ALA A 238 25.56 16.01 12.47
C ALA A 238 26.76 16.97 12.50
N GLY A 239 26.58 18.24 12.10
CA GLY A 239 27.63 19.26 11.99
C GLY A 239 28.54 19.43 13.23
N PRO A 240 29.74 20.02 13.03
CA PRO A 240 30.95 19.75 13.82
C PRO A 240 30.89 20.34 15.23
N GLY A 241 30.48 19.52 16.20
CA GLY A 241 30.73 19.78 17.61
C GLY A 241 32.20 19.53 17.94
N GLY A 242 32.96 20.58 18.24
CA GLY A 242 34.25 20.45 18.93
C GLY A 242 35.43 21.22 18.36
N GLY A 243 35.23 22.42 17.79
CA GLY A 243 36.32 23.39 17.64
C GLY A 243 36.51 24.19 18.93
N GLU A 244 37.09 23.58 19.98
CA GLU A 244 37.56 24.33 21.15
C GLU A 244 38.64 25.31 20.70
N THR A 245 38.28 26.60 20.64
CA THR A 245 39.23 27.71 20.63
C THR A 245 39.98 27.73 21.95
N LYS A 246 41.27 27.39 21.91
CA LYS A 246 42.26 27.79 22.93
C LYS A 246 42.82 29.16 22.61
#